data_AF-A0A3N4J0H0-F1
#
_entry.id   AF-A0A3N4J0H0-F1
#
_cell.length_a   1.000
_cell.length_b   1.000
_cell.length_c   1.000
_cell.angle_alpha   90.00
_cell.angle_beta   90.00
_cell.angle_gamma   90.00
#
_symmetry.space_group_name_H-M   'P 1'
#
loop_
_entity.id
_entity.type
_entity.pdbx_description
1 polymer ?
#
loop_
_entity_poly.entity_id
_entity_poly.type
_entity_poly.pdbx_seq_one_letter_code
_entity_poly.pdbx_strand_id
1 'polypeptide(L)'
;PKQVVSKGPKSLKENFMFVPVLVVDSNILLSQPGIFKQMVSALNWSIVTPNTFITELLSLTSSTGPVGDSAMAAVIAIHEALTD
;
A
#
# COMPACT_ATOMS: atom_id res chain seq x y z
N PRO A 1 0.26 -44.56 12.37
CA PRO A 1 -0.68 -43.49 12.80
C PRO A 1 -0.95 -42.50 11.65
N LYS A 2 -2.18 -42.45 11.12
CA LYS A 2 -2.56 -41.49 10.07
C LYS A 2 -2.65 -40.09 10.67
N GLN A 3 -1.80 -39.16 10.24
CA GLN A 3 -1.92 -37.76 10.61
C GLN A 3 -3.21 -37.19 10.02
N VAL A 4 -4.09 -36.71 10.89
CA VAL A 4 -5.31 -36.00 10.50
C VAL A 4 -4.89 -34.61 10.06
N VAL A 5 -4.77 -34.41 8.74
CA VAL A 5 -4.53 -33.08 8.15
C VAL A 5 -5.82 -32.29 8.30
N SER A 6 -5.81 -31.26 9.14
CA SER A 6 -6.94 -30.33 9.22
C SER A 6 -7.08 -29.61 7.89
N LYS A 7 -8.30 -29.56 7.33
CA LYS A 7 -8.63 -28.79 6.14
C LYS A 7 -9.62 -27.68 6.52
N GLY A 8 -9.43 -26.49 5.98
CA GLY A 8 -10.27 -25.32 6.22
C GLY A 8 -9.54 -24.20 6.99
N PRO A 9 -10.20 -23.09 7.35
CA PRO A 9 -9.56 -21.90 7.93
C PRO A 9 -8.76 -22.20 9.22
N LYS A 10 -9.13 -23.24 9.95
CA LYS A 10 -8.48 -23.72 11.17
C LYS A 10 -7.16 -24.48 10.92
N SER A 11 -6.76 -24.70 9.67
CA SER A 11 -5.48 -25.32 9.31
C SER A 11 -4.34 -24.33 9.14
N LEU A 12 -4.63 -23.03 9.07
CA LEU A 12 -3.62 -21.98 9.20
C LEU A 12 -3.14 -21.98 10.64
N LYS A 13 -1.92 -22.49 10.84
CA LYS A 13 -1.24 -22.56 12.13
C LYS A 13 -1.26 -21.18 12.81
N GLU A 14 -1.42 -21.17 14.12
CA GLU A 14 -1.36 -19.99 15.01
C GLU A 14 -0.08 -19.14 14.85
N ASN A 15 0.96 -19.69 14.20
CA ASN A 15 2.22 -19.01 13.91
C ASN A 15 2.23 -18.23 12.57
N PHE A 16 1.15 -18.28 11.79
CA PHE A 16 0.96 -17.30 10.72
C PHE A 16 0.47 -16.02 11.38
N MET A 17 1.43 -15.21 11.84
CA MET A 17 1.17 -13.81 12.15
C MET A 17 0.63 -13.20 10.86
N PHE A 18 -0.70 -13.10 10.76
CA PHE A 18 -1.35 -12.43 9.65
C PHE A 18 -0.94 -10.96 9.75
N VAL A 19 0.12 -10.60 9.03
CA VAL A 19 0.44 -9.20 8.78
C VAL A 19 -0.49 -8.79 7.64
N PRO A 20 -1.55 -8.03 7.90
CA PRO A 20 -2.38 -7.50 6.82
C PRO A 20 -1.50 -6.63 5.91
N VAL A 21 -1.57 -6.90 4.61
CA VAL A 21 -0.81 -6.17 3.58
C VAL A 21 -1.78 -5.30 2.80
N LEU A 22 -1.51 -4.00 2.72
CA LEU A 22 -2.19 -3.09 1.80
C LEU A 22 -1.39 -3.05 0.49
N VAL A 23 -1.93 -3.63 -0.57
CA VAL A 23 -1.42 -3.37 -1.93
C VAL A 23 -2.17 -2.15 -2.45
N VAL A 24 -1.45 -1.05 -2.65
CA VAL A 24 -2.08 0.23 -2.97
C VAL A 24 -2.25 0.36 -4.48
N ASP A 25 -3.47 0.69 -4.91
CA ASP A 25 -3.74 1.09 -6.28
C ASP A 25 -3.21 2.51 -6.53
N SER A 26 -2.48 2.68 -7.63
CA SER A 26 -1.95 3.96 -8.10
C SER A 26 -3.02 5.05 -8.21
N ASN A 27 -4.24 4.68 -8.59
CA ASN A 27 -5.35 5.60 -8.75
C ASN A 27 -5.79 6.21 -7.43
N ILE A 28 -5.74 5.46 -6.32
CA ILE A 28 -6.10 5.99 -4.99
C ILE A 28 -5.06 7.02 -4.56
N LEU A 29 -3.78 6.75 -4.79
CA LEU A 29 -2.70 7.70 -4.51
C LEU A 29 -2.84 8.99 -5.32
N LEU A 30 -3.16 8.89 -6.62
CA LEU A 30 -3.23 10.05 -7.51
C LEU A 30 -4.52 10.86 -7.35
N SER A 31 -5.66 10.20 -7.13
CA SER A 31 -6.96 10.86 -7.04
C SER A 31 -7.33 11.27 -5.62
N GLN A 32 -6.87 10.52 -4.61
CA GLN A 32 -7.32 10.64 -3.22
C GLN A 32 -6.19 10.38 -2.21
N PRO A 33 -5.09 11.14 -2.27
CA PRO A 33 -3.93 10.95 -1.36
C PRO A 33 -4.30 11.09 0.12
N GLY A 34 -5.34 11.85 0.46
CA GLY A 34 -5.85 11.95 1.84
C GLY A 34 -6.45 10.64 2.37
N ILE A 35 -7.13 9.87 1.52
CA ILE A 35 -7.66 8.55 1.92
C ILE A 35 -6.51 7.57 2.11
N PHE A 36 -5.49 7.62 1.24
CA PHE A 36 -4.27 6.84 1.45
C PHE A 36 -3.65 7.13 2.82
N LYS A 37 -3.42 8.40 3.17
CA LYS A 37 -2.88 8.78 4.50
C LYS A 37 -3.72 8.24 5.66
N GLN A 38 -5.05 8.30 5.55
CA GLN A 38 -5.96 7.74 6.56
C GLN A 38 -5.85 6.21 6.66
N MET A 39 -5.73 5.51 5.53
CA MET A 39 -5.55 4.06 5.51
C MET A 39 -4.21 3.66 6.13
N VAL A 40 -3.13 4.39 5.83
CA VAL A 40 -1.80 4.14 6.42
C VAL A 40 -1.80 4.39 7.93
N SER A 41 -2.36 5.51 8.37
CA SER A 41 -2.32 5.91 9.79
C SER A 41 -3.28 5.13 10.68
N ALA A 42 -4.45 4.75 10.16
CA ALA A 42 -5.46 4.04 10.95
C ALA A 42 -5.20 2.52 11.04
N LEU A 43 -4.42 1.97 10.12
CA LEU A 43 -4.22 0.53 9.98
C LEU A 43 -2.75 0.21 10.12
N ASN A 44 -2.40 -0.68 11.06
CA ASN A 44 -1.01 -1.15 11.27
C ASN A 44 -0.58 -2.16 10.19
N TRP A 45 -0.93 -1.88 8.93
CA TRP A 45 -0.78 -2.76 7.77
C TRP A 45 0.57 -2.50 7.11
N SER A 46 1.18 -3.57 6.59
CA SER A 46 2.38 -3.41 5.76
C SER A 46 1.95 -2.90 4.39
N ILE A 47 2.46 -1.74 3.99
CA ILE A 47 2.14 -1.14 2.69
C ILE A 47 3.12 -1.67 1.66
N VAL A 48 2.59 -2.27 0.61
CA VAL A 48 3.40 -2.76 -0.51
C VAL A 48 3.04 -1.93 -1.75
N THR A 49 4.03 -1.16 -2.18
CA THR A 49 3.96 -0.33 -3.38
C THR A 49 4.88 -0.91 -4.45
N PRO A 50 4.38 -1.31 -5.62
CA PRO A 50 5.23 -1.81 -6.70
C PRO A 50 6.26 -0.76 -7.14
N ASN A 51 7.52 -1.17 -7.36
CA ASN A 51 8.57 -0.25 -7.82
C ASN A 51 8.22 0.45 -9.14
N THR A 52 7.49 -0.24 -10.03
CA THR A 52 7.01 0.34 -11.30
C THR A 52 6.16 1.58 -11.08
N PHE A 53 5.33 1.58 -10.04
CA PHE A 53 4.50 2.73 -9.69
C PHE A 53 5.35 3.89 -9.16
N ILE A 54 6.35 3.62 -8.30
CA ILE A 54 7.27 4.67 -7.82
C ILE A 54 7.97 5.36 -9.00
N THR A 55 8.48 4.58 -9.96
CA THR A 55 9.18 5.12 -11.13
C THR A 55 8.27 5.90 -12.07
N GLU A 56 7.04 5.43 -12.29
CA GLU A 56 6.05 6.13 -13.11
C GLU A 56 5.59 7.43 -12.43
N LEU A 57 5.36 7.39 -11.12
CA LEU A 57 4.97 8.54 -10.32
C LEU A 57 6.04 9.64 -10.37
N LEU A 58 7.31 9.28 -10.20
CA LEU A 58 8.42 10.23 -10.33
C LEU A 58 8.49 10.84 -11.73
N SER A 59 8.27 10.05 -12.78
CA SER A 59 8.19 10.59 -14.14
C SER A 59 7.06 11.62 -14.27
N LEU A 60 5.89 11.36 -13.69
CA LEU A 60 4.73 12.25 -13.73
C LEU A 60 4.95 13.56 -12.96
N THR A 61 5.78 13.58 -11.91
CA THR A 61 6.12 14.82 -11.19
C THR A 61 6.85 15.86 -12.04
N SER A 62 7.45 15.45 -13.16
CA SER A 62 8.07 16.36 -14.12
C SER A 62 7.07 17.02 -15.09
N SER A 63 5.81 16.56 -15.09
CA SER A 63 4.74 17.13 -15.91
C SER A 63 4.20 18.40 -15.28
N THR A 64 3.86 19.40 -16.10
CA THR A 64 3.09 20.57 -15.66
C THR A 64 1.59 20.30 -15.74
N GLY A 65 0.82 20.85 -14.80
CA GLY A 65 -0.65 20.77 -14.80
C GLY A 65 -1.20 19.70 -13.86
N PRO A 66 -2.52 19.41 -13.93
CA PRO A 66 -3.24 18.68 -12.89
C PRO A 66 -2.68 17.30 -12.56
N VAL A 67 -2.14 16.60 -13.56
CA VAL A 67 -1.53 15.27 -13.38
C VAL A 67 -0.22 15.35 -12.61
N GLY A 68 0.60 16.37 -12.88
CA GLY A 68 1.85 16.61 -12.16
C GLY A 68 1.60 17.00 -10.70
N ASP A 69 0.59 17.85 -10.47
CA ASP A 69 0.17 18.26 -9.12
C ASP A 69 -0.31 17.05 -8.30
N SER A 70 -1.13 16.18 -8.89
CA SER A 70 -1.56 14.91 -8.28
C SER A 70 -0.37 13.98 -8.00
N ALA A 71 0.58 13.86 -8.93
CA ALA A 71 1.76 13.03 -8.74
C ALA A 71 2.64 13.54 -7.59
N MET A 72 2.82 14.86 -7.49
CA MET A 72 3.58 15.49 -6.40
C MET A 72 2.90 15.27 -5.05
N ALA A 73 1.58 15.44 -4.97
CA ALA A 73 0.81 15.18 -3.76
C ALA A 73 0.91 13.72 -3.30
N ALA A 74 0.90 12.77 -4.24
CA ALA A 74 1.10 11.36 -3.95
C ALA A 74 2.51 11.05 -3.43
N VAL A 75 3.56 11.63 -4.01
CA VAL A 75 4.95 11.48 -3.52
C VAL A 75 5.08 12.01 -2.09
N ILE A 76 4.51 13.18 -1.80
CA ILE A 76 4.51 13.75 -0.45
C ILE A 76 3.80 12.80 0.52
N ALA A 77 2.64 12.25 0.14
CA ALA A 77 1.90 11.33 0.99
C ALA A 77 2.67 10.03 1.29
N ILE A 78 3.41 9.49 0.31
CA ILE A 78 4.30 8.33 0.53
C ILE A 78 5.45 8.72 1.45
N HIS A 79 6.06 9.88 1.25
CA HIS A 79 7.20 10.32 2.05
C HIS A 79 6.81 10.47 3.52
N GLU A 80 5.70 11.15 3.79
CA GLU A 80 5.17 11.29 5.16
C GLU A 80 4.87 9.93 5.80
N ALA A 81 4.26 9.01 5.05
CA ALA A 81 3.98 7.65 5.51
C ALA A 81 5.23 6.80 5.83
N LEU A 82 6.42 7.19 5.34
CA LEU A 82 7.69 6.50 5.62
C LEU A 82 8.47 7.14 6.77
N THR A 83 8.19 8.40 7.09
CA THR A 83 8.92 9.19 8.10
C THR A 83 8.24 9.26 9.46
N ASP A 84 6.94 8.96 9.52
CA ASP A 84 6.17 8.77 10.77
C ASP A 84 6.39 7.35 11.36
#